data_AF-A0A661VAR6-F1
#
_entry.id   AF-A0A661VAR6-F1
#
_cell.length_a   1.000
_cell.length_b   1.000
_cell.length_c   1.000
_cell.angle_alpha   90.00
_cell.angle_beta   90.00
_cell.angle_gamma   90.00
#
_symmetry.space_group_name_H-M   'P 1'
#
loop_
_entity.id
_entity.type
_entity.pdbx_description
1 polymer ?
#
loop_
_entity_poly.entity_id
_entity_poly.type
_entity_poly.pdbx_seq_one_letter_code
_entity_poly.pdbx_strand_id
1 'polypeptide(L)' 'MALLEIENVHVAYGGIQALQGVSLHVNEGEIVTIIGANGAGKSSLLNAISAIVPLNKGEIVYRGQQLP' A
#
# COMPACT_ATOMS: atom_id res chain seq x y z
N MET A 1 16.76 0.71 -8.75
CA MET A 1 16.24 1.71 -7.78
C MET A 1 14.77 1.40 -7.59
N ALA A 2 14.25 1.50 -6.36
CA ALA A 2 12.84 1.21 -6.12
C ALA A 2 11.96 2.27 -6.81
N LEU A 3 10.96 1.80 -7.54
CA LEU A 3 9.95 2.62 -8.20
C LEU A 3 8.82 2.97 -7.22
N LEU A 4 8.45 2.01 -6.38
CA LEU A 4 7.43 2.14 -5.34
C LEU A 4 7.99 1.61 -4.03
N GLU A 5 7.87 2.40 -2.97
CA GLU A 5 8.20 2.00 -1.61
C GLU A 5 6.99 2.21 -0.71
N ILE A 6 6.64 1.19 0.06
CA ILE A 6 5.55 1.21 1.03
C ILE A 6 6.16 0.83 2.36
N GLU A 7 5.99 1.69 3.37
CA GLU A 7 6.56 1.47 4.68
C GLU A 7 5.50 1.54 5.77
N ASN A 8 5.30 0.38 6.43
CA ASN A 8 4.45 0.19 7.59
C ASN A 8 3.06 0.83 7.42
N VAL A 9 2.42 0.58 6.27
CA VAL A 9 1.13 1.18 5.92
C VAL A 9 -0.02 0.52 6.68
N HIS A 10 -0.84 1.36 7.29
CA HIS A 10 -2.11 0.98 7.92
C HIS A 10 -3.27 1.70 7.25
N VAL A 11 -4.36 0.98 7.00
CA VAL A 11 -5.59 1.51 6.40
C VAL A 11 -6.78 0.91 7.12
N ALA A 12 -7.73 1.77 7.48
CA ALA A 12 -8.93 1.45 8.21
C ALA A 12 -10.16 2.07 7.56
N TYR A 13 -11.26 1.33 7.56
CA TYR A 13 -12.57 1.80 7.13
C TYR A 13 -13.52 1.72 8.33
N GLY A 14 -13.81 2.87 8.92
CA GLY A 14 -14.54 2.92 10.19
C GLY A 14 -13.80 2.14 11.28
N GLY A 15 -14.46 1.13 11.87
CA GLY A 15 -13.88 0.28 12.90
C GLY A 15 -13.04 -0.91 12.38
N ILE A 16 -12.94 -1.10 11.07
CA ILE A 16 -12.30 -2.28 10.47
C ILE A 16 -10.89 -1.92 9.99
N GLN A 17 -9.87 -2.59 10.52
CA GLN A 17 -8.48 -2.49 10.05
C GLN A 17 -8.27 -3.38 8.82
N ALA A 18 -8.17 -2.77 7.64
CA ALA A 18 -7.99 -3.46 6.38
C ALA A 18 -6.53 -3.78 6.05
N LEU A 19 -5.60 -2.90 6.44
CA LEU A 19 -4.14 -3.13 6.36
C LEU A 19 -3.51 -2.88 7.73
N GLN A 20 -2.59 -3.75 8.12
CA GLN A 20 -1.94 -3.74 9.44
C GLN A 20 -0.42 -3.79 9.28
N GLY A 21 0.20 -2.64 8.97
CA GLY A 21 1.66 -2.51 8.90
C GLY A 21 2.28 -3.22 7.71
N VAL A 22 1.75 -2.97 6.51
CA VAL A 22 2.29 -3.54 5.28
C VAL A 22 3.51 -2.75 4.82
N SER A 23 4.65 -3.41 4.62
CA SER A 23 5.81 -2.88 3.91
C SER A 23 6.09 -3.71 2.66
N LEU A 24 6.41 -3.05 1.54
CA LEU A 24 6.88 -3.70 0.32
C LEU A 24 7.63 -2.69 -0.56
N HIS A 25 8.57 -3.19 -1.35
CA HIS A 25 9.25 -2.40 -2.39
C HIS A 25 9.03 -3.06 -3.75
N VAL A 26 8.91 -2.24 -4.79
CA VAL A 26 8.81 -2.68 -6.18
C VAL A 26 9.86 -1.93 -7.00
N ASN A 27 10.71 -2.67 -7.69
CA ASN A 27 11.71 -2.08 -8.58
C ASN A 27 11.10 -1.66 -9.92
N GLU A 28 11.79 -0.75 -10.61
CA GLU A 28 11.40 -0.39 -11.97
C GLU A 28 11.43 -1.61 -12.91
N GLY A 29 10.32 -1.85 -13.62
CA GLY A 29 10.15 -3.00 -14.51
C GLY A 29 9.75 -4.31 -13.83
N GLU A 30 9.64 -4.34 -12.49
CA GLU A 30 9.24 -5.53 -11.73
C GLU A 30 7.73 -5.78 -11.82
N ILE A 31 7.34 -7.04 -12.04
CA ILE A 31 5.94 -7.47 -12.02
C ILE A 31 5.66 -8.14 -10.68
N VAL A 32 4.85 -7.49 -9.84
CA VAL A 32 4.46 -8.00 -8.52
C VAL A 32 2.99 -8.38 -8.51
N THR A 33 2.67 -9.55 -7.96
CA THR A 33 1.28 -10.02 -7.79
C THR A 33 0.92 -10.10 -6.31
N ILE A 34 -0.21 -9.51 -5.93
CA ILE A 34 -0.76 -9.61 -4.58
C ILE A 34 -1.85 -10.69 -4.58
N ILE A 35 -1.63 -11.75 -3.81
CA ILE A 35 -2.57 -12.87 -3.64
C ILE A 35 -3.09 -12.97 -2.20
N GLY A 36 -4.25 -13.59 -2.03
CA GLY A 36 -4.88 -13.75 -0.72
C GLY A 36 -6.39 -13.92 -0.80
N ALA A 37 -7.02 -14.37 0.29
CA ALA A 37 -8.47 -14.56 0.37
C ALA A 37 -9.27 -13.24 0.22
N ASN A 38 -10.58 -13.35 0.02
CA ASN A 38 -11.47 -12.19 0.08
C ASN A 38 -11.40 -11.55 1.47
N GLY A 39 -11.32 -10.23 1.52
CA GLY A 39 -11.12 -9.49 2.78
C GLY A 39 -9.67 -9.39 3.27
N ALA A 40 -8.69 -10.01 2.60
CA ALA A 40 -7.28 -9.95 3.01
C ALA A 40 -6.57 -8.58 2.77
N GLY A 41 -7.31 -7.52 2.41
CA GLY A 41 -6.74 -6.18 2.21
C GLY A 41 -6.16 -5.89 0.81
N LYS A 42 -6.23 -6.81 -0.16
CA LYS A 42 -5.64 -6.63 -1.50
C LYS A 42 -6.09 -5.34 -2.20
N SER A 43 -7.40 -5.15 -2.35
CA SER A 43 -7.96 -3.93 -2.97
C SER A 43 -7.68 -2.69 -2.14
N SER A 44 -7.63 -2.82 -0.81
CA SER A 44 -7.29 -1.72 0.09
C SER A 44 -5.85 -1.24 -0.11
N LEU A 45 -4.90 -2.17 -0.30
CA LEU A 45 -3.51 -1.86 -0.63
C LEU A 45 -3.40 -1.16 -1.99
N LEU A 46 -4.06 -1.68 -3.02
CA LEU A 46 -4.07 -1.04 -4.35
C LEU A 46 -4.69 0.35 -4.32
N ASN A 47 -5.78 0.55 -3.57
CA ASN A 47 -6.42 1.85 -3.41
C ASN A 47 -5.53 2.84 -2.63
N ALA A 48 -4.80 2.37 -1.62
CA ALA A 48 -3.83 3.18 -0.89
C ALA A 48 -2.67 3.63 -1.78
N ILE A 49 -2.09 2.71 -2.56
CA ILE A 49 -1.04 3.01 -3.55
C ILE A 49 -1.54 4.02 -4.59
N SER A 50 -2.81 3.93 -4.98
CA SER A 50 -3.43 4.82 -5.96
C SER A 50 -3.90 6.15 -5.36
N ALA A 51 -3.60 6.42 -4.07
CA ALA A 51 -4.05 7.60 -3.32
C ALA A 51 -5.59 7.81 -3.35
N ILE A 52 -6.37 6.74 -3.52
CA ILE A 52 -7.85 6.77 -3.49
C ILE A 52 -8.33 6.75 -2.03
N VAL A 53 -7.57 6.09 -1.15
CA VAL A 53 -7.89 5.95 0.27
C VAL A 53 -6.71 6.47 1.09
N PRO A 54 -6.93 7.35 2.08
CA PRO A 54 -5.87 7.88 2.90
C PRO A 54 -5.27 6.82 3.82
N LEU A 55 -3.99 6.98 4.13
CA LEU A 55 -3.29 6.15 5.10
C LEU A 55 -3.67 6.60 6.52
N ASN A 56 -3.82 5.66 7.45
CA ASN A 56 -3.90 6.00 8.87
C ASN A 56 -2.51 6.17 9.49
N LYS A 57 -1.54 5.39 9.02
CA LYS A 57 -0.13 5.39 9.43
C LYS A 57 0.72 4.85 8.28
N GLY A 58 2.02 5.15 8.34
CA GLY A 58 3.00 4.74 7.34
C GLY A 58 3.11 5.74 6.20
N GLU A 59 3.88 5.37 5.20
CA GLU A 59 4.14 6.21 4.03
C GLU A 59 4.24 5.39 2.75
N ILE A 60 3.93 6.03 1.63
CA ILE A 60 4.13 5.49 0.29
C ILE A 60 4.94 6.51 -0.51
N VAL A 61 6.03 6.05 -1.12
CA VAL A 61 6.88 6.84 -2.01
C VAL A 61 6.83 6.23 -3.40
N TYR A 62 6.47 7.04 -4.40
CA TYR A 62 6.46 6.66 -5.80
C TYR A 62 7.44 7.54 -6.58
N ARG A 63 8.41 6.93 -7.26
CA ARG A 63 9.47 7.63 -8.02
C ARG A 63 10.20 8.68 -7.18
N GLY A 64 10.47 8.37 -5.91
CA GLY A 64 11.12 9.28 -4.96
C GLY A 64 10.24 10.43 -4.44
N GLN A 65 8.94 10.43 -4.75
CA GLN A 65 7.98 11.41 -4.24
C GLN A 65 7.00 10.75 -3.28
N GLN A 66 6.85 11.33 -2.10
CA GLN A 66 5.86 10.87 -1.13
C GLN A 66 4.45 11.16 -1.64
N LEU A 67 3.58 10.16 -1.58
CA LEU A 67 2.17 10.29 -1.90
C LEU A 67 1.41 10.96 -0.75
N PRO A 68 0.31 11.68 -1.06
CA PRO A 68 -0.50 12.39 -0.07
C PRO A 68 -1.23 11.47 0.91
#